data_AF-U4KMD7-F1
#
_entry.id   AF-U4KMD7-F1
#
_cell.length_a   1.000
_cell.length_b   1.000
_cell.length_c   1.000
_cell.angle_alpha   90.00
_cell.angle_beta   90.00
_cell.angle_gamma   90.00
#
_symmetry.space_group_name_H-M   'P 1'
#
loop_
_entity.id
_entity.type
_entity.pdbx_description
1 polymer ?
#
loop_
_entity_poly.entity_id
_entity_poly.type
_entity_poly.pdbx_seq_one_letter_code
_entity_poly.pdbx_strand_id
1 'polypeptide(L)'
;MKLQYHVFKTLKEPVETQDLGERSVEVHSMNQTPYLAKYASKGQFAVWTSDGKEYKLLIEDGYYEVMKELYDKKINKVWISFYEEADKVRSGLMYKIVLPMIALAMLVAVLFSTIPALQQFQSVALIAILAVILVANILQTNLMKKKIEQARANSITEIKRIRGKERFEEILEAQAKYYDTYFNTEVVEEVKEDIDNQDSNSEK
;
A
#
# COMPACT_ATOMS: atom_id res chain seq x y z
N MET A 1 2.69 4.17 -11.93
CA MET A 1 1.54 4.36 -11.02
C MET A 1 1.77 5.57 -10.14
N LYS A 2 0.75 6.40 -9.86
CA LYS A 2 0.84 7.36 -8.73
C LYS A 2 0.58 6.63 -7.41
N LEU A 3 1.56 6.66 -6.52
CA LEU A 3 1.50 6.11 -5.17
C LEU A 3 1.64 7.26 -4.17
N GLN A 4 0.63 7.45 -3.31
CA GLN A 4 0.69 8.44 -2.23
C GLN A 4 1.26 9.79 -2.68
N TYR A 5 0.75 10.29 -3.81
CA TYR A 5 1.34 11.41 -4.54
C TYR A 5 1.47 12.69 -3.69
N HIS A 6 0.60 12.86 -2.68
CA HIS A 6 0.73 13.98 -1.74
C HIS A 6 2.02 13.90 -0.90
N VAL A 7 2.45 12.69 -0.52
CA VAL A 7 3.69 12.45 0.24
C VAL A 7 4.86 12.64 -0.70
N PHE A 8 4.81 12.04 -1.89
CA PHE A 8 5.88 12.14 -2.88
C PHE A 8 6.36 13.58 -3.12
N LYS A 9 5.43 14.55 -3.18
CA LYS A 9 5.72 15.96 -3.43
C LYS A 9 6.44 16.68 -2.29
N THR A 10 6.26 16.23 -1.06
CA THR A 10 6.84 16.89 0.13
C THR A 10 8.25 16.39 0.42
N LEU A 11 8.60 15.20 -0.07
CA LEU A 11 9.93 14.61 0.04
C LEU A 11 10.93 15.28 -0.92
N LYS A 12 11.97 15.94 -0.40
CA LYS A 12 12.94 16.70 -1.19
C LYS A 12 14.40 16.31 -0.96
N GLU A 13 14.75 15.87 0.24
CA GLU A 13 16.13 15.62 0.64
C GLU A 13 16.34 14.11 0.85
N PRO A 14 16.82 13.38 -0.16
CA PRO A 14 17.06 11.96 -0.04
C PRO A 14 18.31 11.67 0.79
N VAL A 15 18.23 10.66 1.65
CA VAL A 15 19.36 10.07 2.38
C VAL A 15 20.23 9.24 1.44
N GLU A 16 19.60 8.55 0.49
CA GLU A 16 20.27 7.73 -0.51
C GLU A 16 19.52 7.80 -1.85
N THR A 17 20.26 7.82 -2.96
CA THR A 17 19.66 7.67 -4.29
C THR A 17 20.22 6.43 -4.97
N GLN A 18 19.32 5.56 -5.40
CA GLN A 18 19.63 4.31 -6.06
C GLN A 18 19.22 4.38 -7.53
N ASP A 19 20.22 4.34 -8.42
CA ASP A 19 20.00 4.15 -9.84
C ASP A 19 19.76 2.65 -10.15
N LEU A 20 18.59 2.35 -10.74
CA LEU A 20 18.15 1.02 -11.17
C LEU A 20 18.17 0.86 -12.70
N GLY A 21 18.80 1.79 -13.43
CA GLY A 21 18.87 1.84 -14.89
C GLY A 21 17.78 2.73 -15.48
N GLU A 22 16.60 2.17 -15.74
CA GLU A 22 15.46 2.93 -16.31
C GLU A 22 14.65 3.72 -15.27
N ARG A 23 14.97 3.52 -13.98
CA ARG A 23 14.26 4.08 -12.83
C ARG A 23 15.27 4.46 -11.76
N SER A 24 14.96 5.50 -11.00
CA SER A 24 15.64 5.85 -9.76
C SER A 24 14.72 5.62 -8.57
N VAL A 25 15.32 5.25 -7.44
CA VAL A 25 14.68 5.23 -6.13
C VAL A 25 15.41 6.19 -5.22
N GLU A 26 14.69 7.15 -4.67
CA GLU A 26 15.18 7.99 -3.59
C GLU A 26 14.71 7.43 -2.25
N VAL A 27 15.64 7.19 -1.33
CA VAL A 27 15.35 6.80 0.05
C VAL A 27 15.33 8.06 0.89
N HIS A 28 14.23 8.30 1.59
CA HIS A 28 13.99 9.45 2.46
C HIS A 28 13.76 8.95 3.88
N SER A 29 14.35 9.65 4.86
CA SER A 29 14.11 9.39 6.29
C SER A 29 12.69 9.78 6.66
N MET A 30 11.96 8.88 7.30
CA MET A 30 10.62 9.17 7.83
C MET A 30 10.70 10.05 9.08
N ASN A 31 11.75 9.89 9.88
CA ASN A 31 11.98 10.57 11.15
C ASN A 31 12.13 12.08 10.95
N GLN A 32 12.61 12.50 9.78
CA GLN A 32 12.75 13.90 9.38
C GLN A 32 11.46 14.52 8.81
N THR A 33 10.32 13.80 8.88
CA THR A 33 9.06 14.23 8.27
C THR A 33 7.90 14.16 9.26
N PRO A 34 6.82 14.94 9.08
CA PRO A 34 5.61 14.83 9.92
C PRO A 34 4.85 13.52 9.70
N TYR A 35 5.34 12.62 8.85
CA TYR A 35 4.70 11.36 8.52
C TYR A 35 5.07 10.22 9.47
N LEU A 36 6.11 10.38 10.31
CA LEU A 36 6.52 9.37 11.29
C LEU A 36 5.34 8.93 12.16
N ALA A 37 4.77 9.85 12.93
CA ALA A 37 3.62 9.54 13.80
C ALA A 37 2.41 8.99 13.04
N LYS A 38 2.20 9.38 11.77
CA LYS A 38 1.08 8.90 10.95
C LYS A 38 1.22 7.43 10.53
N TYR A 39 2.45 6.99 10.24
CA TYR A 39 2.72 5.68 9.67
C TYR A 39 3.32 4.72 10.70
N ALA A 40 4.32 5.14 11.47
CA ALA A 40 5.00 4.31 12.46
C ALA A 40 4.05 3.82 13.56
N SER A 41 3.13 4.67 14.05
CA SER A 41 2.08 4.28 15.02
C SER A 41 1.15 3.16 14.53
N LYS A 42 1.12 2.90 13.22
CA LYS A 42 0.34 1.81 12.59
C LYS A 42 1.21 0.62 12.19
N GLY A 43 2.48 0.61 12.62
CA GLY A 43 3.47 -0.39 12.24
C GLY A 43 3.91 -0.28 10.77
N GLN A 44 3.73 0.89 10.15
CA GLN A 44 4.14 1.12 8.76
C GLN A 44 5.47 1.87 8.73
N PHE A 45 6.57 1.14 8.95
CA PHE A 45 7.92 1.72 8.98
C PHE A 45 8.52 1.99 7.61
N ALA A 46 7.92 1.48 6.53
CA ALA A 46 8.36 1.71 5.16
C ALA A 46 7.18 1.98 4.24
N VAL A 47 7.28 3.06 3.46
CA VAL A 47 6.18 3.62 2.69
C VAL A 47 6.69 4.00 1.29
N TRP A 48 6.21 3.28 0.28
CA TRP A 48 6.51 3.59 -1.11
C TRP A 48 5.59 4.69 -1.66
N THR A 49 6.19 5.64 -2.37
CA THR A 49 5.52 6.77 -3.01
C THR A 49 6.03 6.95 -4.44
N SER A 50 5.21 7.51 -5.34
CA SER A 50 5.56 7.68 -6.75
C SER A 50 4.64 8.69 -7.43
N ASP A 51 5.18 9.46 -8.38
CA ASP A 51 4.42 10.32 -9.29
C ASP A 51 4.00 9.61 -10.60
N GLY A 52 4.43 8.36 -10.79
CA GLY A 52 4.23 7.56 -12.00
C GLY A 52 5.49 7.34 -12.82
N LYS A 53 6.57 8.07 -12.57
CA LYS A 53 7.88 7.91 -13.22
C LYS A 53 8.99 7.61 -12.22
N GLU A 54 9.02 8.37 -11.13
CA GLU A 54 10.02 8.27 -10.07
C GLU A 54 9.43 7.59 -8.85
N TYR A 55 10.27 6.94 -8.07
CA TYR A 55 9.88 6.24 -6.86
C TYR A 55 10.65 6.81 -5.68
N LYS A 56 9.95 7.07 -4.58
CA LYS A 56 10.57 7.47 -3.31
C LYS A 56 10.12 6.50 -2.23
N LEU A 57 11.09 5.95 -1.51
CA LEU A 57 10.89 5.12 -0.33
C LEU A 57 11.04 6.03 0.90
N LEU A 58 9.95 6.22 1.63
CA LEU A 58 9.97 6.87 2.94
C LEU A 58 10.09 5.78 4.00
N ILE A 59 11.19 5.75 4.73
CA ILE A 59 11.50 4.66 5.68
C ILE A 59 11.97 5.23 7.01
N GLU A 60 11.51 4.63 8.11
CA GLU A 60 11.96 4.97 9.45
C GLU A 60 13.43 4.53 9.63
N ASP A 61 14.24 5.38 10.25
CA ASP A 61 15.70 5.24 10.26
C ASP A 61 16.15 3.95 10.95
N GLY A 62 15.63 3.65 12.14
CA GLY A 62 15.98 2.42 12.88
C GLY A 62 15.55 1.16 12.12
N TYR A 63 14.38 1.21 11.48
CA TYR A 63 13.89 0.13 10.63
C TYR A 63 14.77 -0.04 9.38
N TYR A 64 15.25 1.05 8.78
CA TYR A 64 16.14 0.99 7.61
C TYR A 64 17.47 0.32 7.96
N GLU A 65 18.03 0.58 9.14
CA GLU A 65 19.27 -0.05 9.58
C GLU A 65 19.14 -1.57 9.66
N VAL A 66 18.05 -2.07 10.27
CA VAL A 66 17.80 -3.51 10.43
C VAL A 66 17.44 -4.17 9.10
N MET A 67 16.71 -3.46 8.24
CA MET A 67 16.10 -4.01 7.02
C MET A 67 16.81 -3.59 5.73
N LYS A 68 17.99 -2.97 5.82
CA LYS A 68 18.74 -2.41 4.68
C LYS A 68 18.88 -3.39 3.53
N GLU A 69 19.08 -4.66 3.85
CA GLU A 69 19.19 -5.72 2.85
C GLU A 69 17.92 -5.93 2.03
N LEU A 70 16.71 -5.65 2.52
CA LEU A 70 15.47 -5.71 1.72
C LEU A 70 15.23 -4.45 0.87
N TYR A 71 16.11 -3.47 0.96
CA TYR A 71 16.00 -2.21 0.24
C TYR A 71 17.25 -1.92 -0.59
N ASP A 72 18.03 -2.95 -0.93
CA ASP A 72 19.10 -2.82 -1.91
C ASP A 72 18.54 -2.62 -3.32
N LYS A 73 19.42 -2.23 -4.24
CA LYS A 73 19.06 -1.97 -5.64
C LYS A 73 18.34 -3.15 -6.30
N LYS A 74 18.78 -4.39 -6.06
CA LYS A 74 18.21 -5.58 -6.71
C LYS A 74 16.81 -5.86 -6.21
N ILE A 75 16.57 -5.74 -4.91
CA ILE A 75 15.27 -5.99 -4.30
C ILE A 75 14.31 -4.83 -4.56
N ASN A 76 14.77 -3.58 -4.52
CA ASN A 76 13.93 -2.43 -4.88
C ASN A 76 13.39 -2.54 -6.30
N LYS A 77 14.15 -3.11 -7.24
CA LYS A 77 13.64 -3.43 -8.58
C LYS A 77 12.48 -4.43 -8.55
N VAL A 78 12.54 -5.44 -7.68
CA VAL A 78 11.45 -6.40 -7.48
C VAL A 78 10.23 -5.71 -6.87
N TRP A 79 10.41 -4.86 -5.85
CA TRP A 79 9.31 -4.10 -5.25
C TRP A 79 8.64 -3.15 -6.24
N ILE A 80 9.41 -2.42 -7.05
CA ILE A 80 8.84 -1.56 -8.09
C ILE A 80 8.03 -2.38 -9.09
N SER A 81 8.56 -3.53 -9.51
CA SER A 81 7.87 -4.44 -10.44
C SER A 81 6.54 -4.93 -9.86
N PHE A 82 6.52 -5.27 -8.57
CA PHE A 82 5.30 -5.60 -7.84
C PHE A 82 4.27 -4.47 -7.90
N TYR A 83 4.67 -3.23 -7.57
CA TYR A 83 3.77 -2.09 -7.58
C TYR A 83 3.23 -1.81 -8.99
N GLU A 84 4.07 -1.89 -10.02
CA GLU A 84 3.64 -1.73 -11.40
C GLU A 84 2.65 -2.83 -11.83
N GLU A 85 2.88 -4.08 -11.44
CA GLU A 85 1.96 -5.19 -11.71
C GLU A 85 0.63 -5.00 -10.97
N ALA A 86 0.68 -4.61 -9.69
CA ALA A 86 -0.52 -4.31 -8.91
C ALA A 86 -1.33 -3.16 -9.54
N ASP A 87 -0.67 -2.13 -10.08
CA ASP A 87 -1.35 -1.05 -10.79
C ASP A 87 -1.98 -1.52 -12.10
N LYS A 88 -1.29 -2.37 -12.88
CA LYS A 88 -1.84 -2.97 -14.11
C LYS A 88 -3.07 -3.80 -13.80
N VAL A 89 -3.06 -4.57 -12.71
CA VAL A 89 -4.23 -5.33 -12.24
C VAL A 89 -5.37 -4.38 -11.88
N ARG A 90 -5.09 -3.34 -11.08
CA ARG A 90 -6.09 -2.36 -10.63
C ARG A 90 -6.71 -1.59 -11.79
N SER A 91 -5.88 -0.97 -12.63
CA SER A 91 -6.31 -0.15 -13.77
C SER A 91 -7.00 -0.98 -14.85
N GLY A 92 -6.49 -2.18 -15.15
CA GLY A 92 -7.06 -3.07 -16.16
C GLY A 92 -8.46 -3.55 -15.81
N LEU A 93 -8.76 -3.78 -14.54
CA LEU A 93 -10.10 -4.21 -14.09
C LEU A 93 -11.12 -3.07 -14.15
N MET A 94 -10.70 -1.83 -13.83
CA MET A 94 -11.60 -0.67 -13.87
C MET A 94 -12.20 -0.47 -15.27
N TYR A 95 -11.37 -0.41 -16.31
CA TYR A 95 -11.85 -0.16 -17.68
C TYR A 95 -12.55 -1.36 -18.32
N LYS A 96 -12.12 -2.59 -18.02
CA LYS A 96 -12.65 -3.79 -18.69
C LYS A 96 -13.97 -4.29 -18.13
N ILE A 97 -14.35 -3.87 -16.92
CA ILE A 97 -15.51 -4.43 -16.21
C ILE A 97 -16.51 -3.32 -15.85
N VAL A 98 -16.06 -2.23 -15.22
CA VAL A 98 -16.97 -1.16 -14.77
C VAL A 98 -17.60 -0.44 -15.95
N LEU A 99 -16.80 -0.07 -16.95
CA LEU A 99 -17.30 0.64 -18.13
C LEU A 99 -18.37 -0.15 -18.90
N PRO A 100 -18.18 -1.43 -19.26
CA PRO A 100 -19.22 -2.21 -19.93
C PRO A 100 -20.43 -2.48 -19.04
N MET A 101 -20.28 -2.61 -17.71
CA MET A 101 -21.43 -2.72 -16.81
C MET A 101 -22.28 -1.45 -16.79
N ILE A 102 -21.67 -0.27 -16.78
CA ILE A 102 -22.40 1.00 -16.88
C ILE A 102 -23.11 1.10 -18.22
N ALA A 103 -22.43 0.72 -19.32
CA ALA A 103 -23.04 0.70 -20.66
C ALA A 103 -24.25 -0.24 -20.72
N LEU A 104 -24.14 -1.44 -20.13
CA LEU A 104 -25.24 -2.40 -20.04
C LEU A 104 -26.41 -1.84 -19.22
N ALA A 105 -26.14 -1.20 -18.09
CA ALA A 105 -27.15 -0.56 -17.26
C ALA A 105 -27.89 0.55 -17.99
N MET A 106 -27.17 1.41 -18.71
CA MET A 106 -27.76 2.44 -19.56
C MET A 106 -28.63 1.83 -20.67
N LEU A 107 -28.16 0.77 -21.31
CA LEU A 107 -28.89 0.09 -22.37
C LEU A 107 -30.21 -0.51 -21.85
N VAL A 108 -30.18 -1.16 -20.69
CA VAL A 108 -31.39 -1.68 -20.03
C VAL A 108 -32.35 -0.53 -19.68
N ALA A 109 -31.86 0.58 -19.12
CA ALA A 109 -32.71 1.73 -18.79
C ALA A 109 -33.42 2.31 -20.03
N VAL A 110 -32.71 2.44 -21.16
CA VAL A 110 -33.28 2.95 -22.41
C VAL A 110 -34.31 1.98 -22.99
N LEU A 111 -34.03 0.68 -23.03
CA LEU A 111 -34.96 -0.32 -23.56
C LEU A 111 -36.27 -0.37 -22.77
N PHE A 112 -36.19 -0.34 -21.44
CA PHE A 112 -37.37 -0.38 -20.58
C PHE A 112 -38.17 0.94 -20.60
N SER A 113 -37.52 2.07 -20.91
CA SER A 113 -38.20 3.37 -21.06
C SER A 113 -38.89 3.53 -22.41
N THR A 114 -38.31 2.99 -23.49
CA THR A 114 -38.81 3.19 -24.87
C THR A 114 -39.86 2.19 -25.32
N ILE A 115 -39.89 0.98 -24.73
CA ILE A 115 -40.82 -0.09 -25.12
C ILE A 115 -42.01 -0.11 -24.13
N PRO A 116 -43.24 0.26 -24.55
CA PRO A 116 -44.39 0.39 -23.65
C PRO A 116 -44.72 -0.90 -22.88
N ALA A 117 -44.56 -2.06 -23.49
CA ALA A 117 -44.81 -3.36 -22.85
C ALA A 117 -43.85 -3.65 -21.68
N LEU A 118 -42.66 -3.05 -21.67
CA LEU A 118 -41.62 -3.26 -20.67
C LEU A 118 -41.60 -2.21 -19.57
N GLN A 119 -42.24 -1.05 -19.77
CA GLN A 119 -42.26 0.06 -18.81
C GLN A 119 -42.78 -0.36 -17.43
N GLN A 120 -43.80 -1.22 -17.36
CA GLN A 120 -44.33 -1.74 -16.09
C GLN A 120 -43.29 -2.52 -15.25
N PHE A 121 -42.26 -3.05 -15.90
CA PHE A 121 -41.18 -3.81 -15.26
C PHE A 121 -39.92 -2.96 -15.02
N GLN A 122 -39.92 -1.68 -15.38
CA GLN A 122 -38.74 -0.80 -15.31
C GLN A 122 -38.10 -0.80 -13.91
N SER A 123 -38.90 -0.61 -12.86
CA SER A 123 -38.40 -0.62 -11.48
C SER A 123 -37.78 -1.96 -11.09
N VAL A 124 -38.42 -3.08 -11.46
CA VAL A 124 -37.92 -4.43 -11.17
C VAL A 124 -36.62 -4.70 -11.94
N ALA A 125 -36.54 -4.31 -13.20
CA ALA A 125 -35.35 -4.46 -14.02
C ALA A 125 -34.17 -3.62 -13.51
N LEU A 126 -34.42 -2.39 -13.06
CA LEU A 126 -33.41 -1.54 -12.45
C LEU A 126 -32.87 -2.14 -11.14
N ILE A 127 -33.74 -2.70 -10.30
CA ILE A 127 -33.32 -3.40 -9.08
C ILE A 127 -32.51 -4.65 -9.43
N ALA A 128 -32.95 -5.43 -10.42
CA ALA A 128 -32.26 -6.64 -10.86
C ALA A 128 -30.86 -6.34 -11.39
N ILE A 129 -30.68 -5.30 -12.22
CA ILE A 129 -29.36 -4.94 -12.74
C ILE A 129 -28.44 -4.40 -11.65
N LEU A 130 -28.98 -3.68 -10.66
CA LEU A 130 -28.20 -3.21 -9.52
C LEU A 130 -27.69 -4.40 -8.69
N ALA A 131 -28.52 -5.42 -8.47
CA ALA A 131 -28.09 -6.67 -7.83
C ALA A 131 -26.98 -7.37 -8.62
N VAL A 132 -27.09 -7.44 -9.95
CA VAL A 132 -26.04 -8.01 -10.82
C VAL A 132 -24.73 -7.23 -10.73
N ILE A 133 -24.78 -5.89 -10.76
CA ILE A 133 -23.60 -5.02 -10.62
C ILE A 133 -22.93 -5.26 -9.27
N LEU A 134 -23.71 -5.40 -8.20
CA LEU A 134 -23.17 -5.65 -6.86
C LEU A 134 -22.44 -6.99 -6.80
N VAL A 135 -23.04 -8.07 -7.31
CA VAL A 135 -22.39 -9.39 -7.37
C VAL A 135 -21.11 -9.33 -8.22
N ALA A 136 -21.17 -8.68 -9.38
CA ALA A 136 -20.00 -8.51 -10.24
C ALA A 136 -18.87 -7.73 -9.54
N ASN A 137 -19.20 -6.70 -8.76
CA ASN A 137 -18.24 -5.92 -7.99
C ASN A 137 -17.55 -6.76 -6.90
N ILE A 138 -18.30 -7.61 -6.20
CA ILE A 138 -17.73 -8.54 -5.20
C ILE A 138 -16.75 -9.49 -5.87
N LEU A 139 -17.15 -10.13 -6.98
CA LEU A 139 -16.30 -11.05 -7.73
C LEU A 139 -15.04 -10.34 -8.24
N GLN A 140 -15.18 -9.13 -8.80
CA GLN A 140 -14.07 -8.30 -9.24
C GLN A 140 -13.10 -8.00 -8.10
N THR A 141 -13.60 -7.59 -6.94
CA THR A 141 -12.77 -7.26 -5.77
C THR A 141 -11.97 -8.48 -5.32
N ASN A 142 -12.60 -9.65 -5.28
CA ASN A 142 -11.93 -10.89 -4.91
C ASN A 142 -10.86 -11.30 -5.92
N LEU A 143 -11.16 -11.19 -7.22
CA LEU A 143 -10.20 -11.45 -8.30
C LEU A 143 -9.01 -10.49 -8.26
N MET A 144 -9.26 -9.20 -8.02
CA MET A 144 -8.23 -8.17 -7.86
C MET A 144 -7.29 -8.52 -6.69
N LYS A 145 -7.87 -8.80 -5.50
CA LYS A 145 -7.11 -9.20 -4.32
C LYS A 145 -6.25 -10.42 -4.60
N LYS A 146 -6.82 -11.46 -5.20
CA LYS A 146 -6.09 -12.69 -5.53
C LYS A 146 -4.90 -12.43 -6.45
N LYS A 147 -5.06 -11.59 -7.48
CA LYS A 147 -3.97 -11.25 -8.41
C LYS A 147 -2.87 -10.41 -7.75
N ILE A 148 -3.25 -9.46 -6.90
CA ILE A 148 -2.27 -8.66 -6.13
C ILE A 148 -1.50 -9.56 -5.17
N GLU A 149 -2.18 -10.47 -4.46
CA GLU A 149 -1.50 -11.43 -3.58
C GLU A 149 -0.59 -12.39 -4.35
N GLN A 150 -0.97 -12.81 -5.55
CA GLN A 150 -0.11 -13.61 -6.42
C GLN A 150 1.15 -12.83 -6.83
N ALA A 151 1.00 -11.56 -7.25
CA ALA A 151 2.14 -10.69 -7.59
C ALA A 151 3.06 -10.49 -6.37
N ARG A 152 2.49 -10.32 -5.17
CA ARG A 152 3.25 -10.26 -3.92
C ARG A 152 4.02 -11.55 -3.66
N ALA A 153 3.36 -12.71 -3.77
CA ALA A 153 3.99 -14.01 -3.53
C ALA A 153 5.15 -14.28 -4.51
N ASN A 154 4.96 -13.92 -5.78
CA ASN A 154 6.01 -14.00 -6.79
C ASN A 154 7.21 -13.12 -6.43
N SER A 155 6.94 -11.90 -5.97
CA SER A 155 7.97 -10.94 -5.56
C SER A 155 8.76 -11.43 -4.34
N ILE A 156 8.08 -11.97 -3.33
CA ILE A 156 8.72 -12.58 -2.16
C ILE A 156 9.58 -13.78 -2.59
N THR A 157 9.09 -14.61 -3.51
CA THR A 157 9.84 -15.76 -4.03
C THR A 157 11.11 -15.30 -4.75
N GLU A 158 11.03 -14.24 -5.55
CA GLU A 158 12.18 -13.67 -6.23
C GLU A 158 13.18 -13.05 -5.24
N ILE A 159 12.72 -12.37 -4.20
CA ILE A 159 13.58 -11.84 -3.13
C ILE A 159 14.31 -12.98 -2.41
N LYS A 160 13.60 -14.06 -2.06
CA LYS A 160 14.20 -15.28 -1.48
C LYS A 160 15.24 -15.90 -2.40
N ARG A 161 15.02 -15.88 -3.71
CA ARG A 161 15.99 -16.37 -4.71
C ARG A 161 17.23 -15.49 -4.79
N ILE A 162 17.08 -14.17 -4.65
CA ILE A 162 18.19 -13.20 -4.69
C ILE A 162 19.04 -13.27 -3.41
N ARG A 163 18.42 -13.44 -2.24
CA ARG A 163 19.10 -13.39 -0.93
C ARG A 163 19.51 -14.73 -0.36
N GLY A 164 18.85 -15.80 -0.79
CA GLY A 164 18.90 -17.07 -0.09
C GLY A 164 17.79 -17.16 0.95
N LYS A 165 17.25 -18.37 1.12
CA LYS A 165 16.10 -18.62 1.97
C LYS A 165 16.41 -18.40 3.46
N GLU A 166 17.56 -18.87 3.91
CA GLU A 166 18.02 -18.74 5.31
C GLU A 166 18.21 -17.27 5.70
N ARG A 167 18.93 -16.50 4.88
CA ARG A 167 19.12 -15.06 5.13
C ARG A 167 17.79 -14.29 5.13
N PHE A 168 16.84 -14.69 4.29
CA PHE A 168 15.52 -14.07 4.28
C PHE A 168 14.74 -14.37 5.58
N GLU A 169 14.86 -15.58 6.13
CA GLU A 169 14.25 -15.95 7.42
C GLU A 169 14.87 -15.15 8.57
N GLU A 170 16.20 -15.00 8.61
CA GLU A 170 16.89 -14.15 9.59
C GLU A 170 16.41 -12.69 9.54
N ILE A 171 16.22 -12.14 8.33
CA ILE A 171 15.70 -10.78 8.15
C ILE A 171 14.25 -10.66 8.66
N LEU A 172 13.42 -11.69 8.50
CA LEU A 172 12.05 -11.69 9.04
C LEU A 172 12.03 -11.74 10.57
N GLU A 173 12.95 -12.49 11.18
CA GLU A 173 13.11 -12.51 12.64
C GLU A 173 13.59 -11.15 13.16
N ALA A 174 14.55 -10.53 12.48
CA ALA A 174 15.03 -9.19 12.78
C ALA A 174 13.90 -8.15 12.66
N GLN A 175 13.07 -8.27 11.62
CA GLN A 175 11.86 -7.47 11.46
C GLN A 175 10.93 -7.65 12.66
N ALA A 176 10.55 -8.89 13.00
CA ALA A 176 9.63 -9.16 14.10
C ALA A 176 10.13 -8.59 15.44
N LYS A 177 11.42 -8.76 15.71
CA LYS A 177 12.09 -8.20 16.90
C LYS A 177 12.05 -6.68 16.92
N TYR A 178 12.23 -6.02 15.77
CA TYR A 178 12.15 -4.57 15.68
C TYR A 178 10.74 -4.08 16.03
N TYR A 179 9.71 -4.71 15.47
CA TYR A 179 8.31 -4.36 15.78
C TYR A 179 8.03 -4.49 17.27
N ASP A 180 8.42 -5.60 17.89
CA ASP A 180 8.24 -5.83 19.33
C ASP A 180 8.96 -4.75 20.15
N THR A 181 10.22 -4.45 19.81
CA THR A 181 11.01 -3.43 20.52
C THR A 181 10.41 -2.04 20.37
N TYR A 182 10.03 -1.64 19.16
CA TYR A 182 9.49 -0.32 18.86
C TYR A 182 8.21 -0.05 19.65
N PHE A 183 7.25 -0.98 19.61
CA PHE A 183 5.97 -0.80 20.33
C PHE A 183 6.07 -1.03 21.84
N ASN A 184 6.95 -1.92 22.30
CA ASN A 184 7.15 -2.11 23.74
C ASN A 184 7.90 -0.94 24.38
N THR A 185 8.71 -0.20 23.61
CA THR A 185 9.43 0.99 24.07
C THR A 185 8.51 2.21 24.11
N GLU A 186 7.60 2.39 23.13
CA GLU A 186 6.58 3.46 23.15
C GLU A 186 5.61 3.33 24.35
N VAL A 187 5.23 2.11 24.77
CA VAL A 187 4.41 1.90 25.98
C VAL A 187 5.18 2.25 27.27
N VAL A 188 6.51 2.24 27.25
CA VAL A 188 7.34 2.54 28.44
C VAL A 188 7.75 4.02 28.48
N GLU A 189 7.83 4.72 27.35
CA GLU A 189 8.12 6.16 27.31
C GLU A 189 6.89 7.02 27.69
N GLU A 190 5.66 6.66 27.27
CA GLU A 190 4.45 7.38 27.73
C GLU A 190 4.20 7.24 29.25
N VAL A 191 4.75 6.21 29.90
CA VAL A 191 4.59 6.01 31.36
C VAL A 191 5.70 6.70 32.16
N LYS A 192 6.81 7.14 31.54
CA LYS A 192 7.93 7.77 32.25
C LYS A 192 7.85 9.29 32.32
N GLU A 193 7.22 9.98 31.37
CA GLU A 193 7.07 11.44 31.44
C GLU A 193 6.05 11.92 32.48
N ASP A 194 5.12 11.07 32.94
CA ASP A 194 4.15 11.42 33.99
C ASP A 194 4.66 11.13 35.42
N ILE A 195 5.80 10.45 35.59
CA ILE A 195 6.33 10.11 36.92
C ILE A 195 7.42 11.10 37.38
N ASP A 196 8.19 11.69 36.46
CA ASP A 196 9.34 12.55 36.82
C ASP A 196 8.96 14.02 37.09
N ASN A 197 7.70 14.43 36.83
CA ASN A 197 7.20 15.79 37.10
C ASN A 197 6.41 15.92 38.41
N GLN A 198 6.31 14.87 39.25
CA GLN A 198 5.65 14.95 40.56
C GLN A 198 6.61 14.94 41.77
N ASP A 199 7.90 14.65 41.60
CA ASP A 199 8.82 14.47 42.73
C ASP A 199 9.72 15.69 43.09
N SER A 200 9.55 16.85 42.43
CA SER A 200 10.39 18.03 42.71
C SER A 200 9.70 19.20 43.41
N ASN A 201 8.55 19.01 44.09
CA ASN A 201 7.92 20.10 44.85
C ASN A 201 7.40 19.74 46.25
N SER A 202 8.01 18.78 46.93
CA SER A 202 7.79 18.57 48.36
C SER A 202 9.09 18.34 49.13
N GLU A 203 9.97 19.34 49.17
CA GLU A 203 10.92 19.48 50.28
C GLU A 203 11.47 20.91 50.35
N LYS A 204 10.69 21.82 50.97
CA LYS A 204 11.08 22.75 52.05
C LYS A 204 10.03 23.83 52.30
#